data_AF-A0A7M1R0C3-F1
#
_entry.id   AF-A0A7M1R0C3-F1
#
_cell.length_a   1.000
_cell.length_b   1.000
_cell.length_c   1.000
_cell.angle_alpha   90.00
_cell.angle_beta   90.00
_cell.angle_gamma   90.00
#
_symmetry.space_group_name_H-M   'P 1'
#
loop_
_entity.id
_entity.type
_entity.pdbx_description
1 polymer ?
#
loop_
_entity_poly.entity_id
_entity_poly.type
_entity_poly.pdbx_seq_one_letter_code
_entity_poly.pdbx_strand_id
1 'polypeptide(L)'
;MTTINPAHLMAEYHQLKEATNQIKNRMDQIKNLLGDAYPDGGTIGDHKISIVRGRINWARVAKAYPAQDFPQLYKQEISLDQKKAEAMIAPAQLDEYRGEPSVSIR
;
A
#
# COMPACT_ATOMS: atom_id res chain seq x y z
N MET A 1 -35.74 -19.90 -28.85
CA MET A 1 -34.74 -19.94 -27.76
C MET A 1 -33.37 -19.86 -28.41
N THR A 2 -32.70 -18.71 -28.32
CA THR A 2 -31.37 -18.53 -28.92
C THR A 2 -30.37 -19.29 -28.06
N THR A 3 -29.84 -20.39 -28.58
CA THR A 3 -28.76 -21.15 -27.93
C THR A 3 -27.51 -20.28 -27.93
N ILE A 4 -27.21 -19.67 -26.79
CA ILE A 4 -25.97 -18.91 -26.63
C ILE A 4 -24.81 -19.91 -26.62
N ASN A 5 -23.89 -19.77 -27.58
CA ASN A 5 -22.71 -20.61 -27.69
C ASN A 5 -21.79 -20.36 -26.48
N PRO A 6 -21.50 -21.37 -25.63
CA PRO A 6 -20.61 -21.21 -24.48
C PRO A 6 -19.22 -20.65 -24.84
N ALA A 7 -18.72 -20.94 -26.04
CA ALA A 7 -17.44 -20.40 -26.50
C ALA A 7 -17.48 -18.88 -26.68
N HIS A 8 -18.61 -18.31 -27.14
CA HIS A 8 -18.76 -16.86 -27.26
C HIS A 8 -18.80 -16.19 -25.88
N LEU A 9 -19.48 -16.78 -24.90
CA LEU A 9 -19.52 -16.26 -23.53
C LEU A 9 -18.14 -16.26 -22.87
N MET A 10 -17.34 -17.32 -23.08
CA MET A 10 -15.97 -17.37 -22.55
C MET A 10 -15.06 -16.34 -23.23
N ALA A 11 -15.18 -16.15 -24.54
CA ALA A 11 -14.44 -15.12 -25.26
C ALA A 11 -14.78 -13.71 -24.75
N GLU A 12 -16.08 -13.40 -24.60
CA GLU A 12 -16.55 -12.13 -24.05
C GLU A 12 -16.07 -11.92 -22.61
N TYR A 13 -16.13 -12.95 -21.77
CA TYR A 13 -15.59 -12.89 -20.41
C TYR A 13 -14.10 -12.53 -20.38
N HIS A 14 -13.29 -13.16 -21.24
CA HIS A 14 -11.85 -12.86 -21.31
C HIS A 14 -11.57 -11.43 -21.78
N GLN A 15 -12.32 -10.94 -22.77
CA GLN A 15 -12.22 -9.55 -23.21
C GLN A 15 -12.58 -8.56 -22.10
N LEU A 16 -13.68 -8.80 -21.38
CA LEU A 16 -14.08 -7.95 -20.25
C LEU A 16 -13.05 -7.99 -19.11
N LYS A 17 -12.46 -9.16 -18.86
CA LYS A 17 -11.39 -9.32 -17.85
C LYS A 17 -10.14 -8.54 -18.25
N GLU A 18 -9.75 -8.58 -19.51
CA GLU A 18 -8.60 -7.82 -20.01
C GLU A 18 -8.85 -6.32 -19.95
N ALA A 19 -10.01 -5.86 -20.42
CA ALA A 19 -10.42 -4.45 -20.31
C ALA A 19 -10.42 -3.98 -18.84
N THR A 20 -10.92 -4.81 -17.92
CA THR A 20 -10.90 -4.52 -16.48
C THR A 20 -9.47 -4.34 -15.97
N ASN A 21 -8.54 -5.21 -16.39
CA ASN A 21 -7.14 -5.11 -16.00
C ASN A 21 -6.51 -3.81 -16.53
N GLN A 22 -6.77 -3.45 -17.79
CA GLN A 22 -6.29 -2.21 -18.38
C GLN A 22 -6.83 -0.97 -17.64
N ILE A 23 -8.13 -0.96 -17.31
CA ILE A 23 -8.76 0.13 -16.55
C ILE A 23 -8.14 0.23 -15.16
N LYS A 24 -7.95 -0.89 -14.45
CA LYS A 24 -7.31 -0.91 -13.13
C LYS A 24 -5.89 -0.32 -13.19
N ASN A 25 -5.09 -0.78 -14.15
CA ASN A 25 -3.74 -0.25 -14.35
C ASN A 25 -3.75 1.27 -14.60
N ARG A 26 -4.71 1.75 -15.40
CA ARG A 26 -4.85 3.18 -15.68
C ARG A 26 -5.26 3.97 -14.43
N MET A 27 -6.17 3.43 -13.62
CA MET A 27 -6.57 4.04 -12.33
C MET A 27 -5.39 4.14 -11.36
N ASP A 28 -4.56 3.10 -11.29
CA ASP A 28 -3.37 3.10 -10.42
C ASP A 28 -2.32 4.11 -10.90
N GLN A 29 -2.11 4.24 -12.21
CA GLN A 29 -1.27 5.30 -12.77
C GLN A 29 -1.79 6.70 -12.39
N ILE A 30 -3.10 6.94 -12.49
CA ILE A 30 -3.70 8.23 -12.11
C ILE A 30 -3.51 8.49 -10.62
N LYS A 31 -3.69 7.48 -9.77
CA LYS A 31 -3.41 7.60 -8.33
C LYS A 31 -1.97 7.99 -8.05
N ASN A 32 -1.00 7.39 -8.73
CA ASN A 32 0.41 7.75 -8.56
C ASN A 32 0.66 9.21 -8.97
N LEU A 33 0.15 9.62 -10.14
CA LEU A 33 0.25 11.02 -10.58
C LEU A 33 -0.41 12.01 -9.61
N LEU A 34 -1.54 11.64 -9.03
CA LEU A 34 -2.21 12.45 -8.00
C LEU A 34 -1.41 12.47 -6.69
N GLY A 35 -0.78 11.37 -6.31
CA GLY A 35 0.13 11.31 -5.16
C GLY A 35 1.34 12.22 -5.32
N ASP A 36 1.93 12.24 -6.52
CA ASP A 36 3.07 13.10 -6.85
C ASP A 36 2.67 14.58 -6.89
N ALA A 37 1.50 14.91 -7.44
CA ALA A 37 1.00 16.28 -7.53
C ALA A 37 0.47 16.82 -6.19
N TYR A 38 -0.04 15.96 -5.31
CA TYR A 38 -0.64 16.32 -4.03
C TYR A 38 -0.04 15.46 -2.90
N PRO A 39 1.24 15.68 -2.55
CA PRO A 39 1.96 14.84 -1.57
C PRO A 39 1.34 14.87 -0.18
N ASP A 40 0.66 15.96 0.19
CA ASP A 40 -0.06 16.12 1.46
C ASP A 40 -1.56 15.81 1.34
N GLY A 41 -2.02 15.40 0.16
CA GLY A 41 -3.43 15.27 -0.20
C GLY A 41 -4.10 16.62 -0.47
N GLY A 42 -5.43 16.61 -0.60
CA GLY A 42 -6.19 17.81 -0.89
C GLY A 42 -7.58 17.52 -1.45
N THR A 43 -8.22 18.56 -1.99
CA THR A 43 -9.51 18.46 -2.66
C THR A 43 -9.37 18.95 -4.09
N ILE A 44 -9.85 18.17 -5.07
CA ILE A 44 -9.92 18.55 -6.49
C ILE A 44 -11.37 18.44 -6.93
N GLY A 45 -12.00 19.57 -7.24
CA GLY A 45 -13.44 19.62 -7.51
C GLY A 45 -14.21 19.10 -6.29
N ASP A 46 -15.05 18.08 -6.52
CA ASP A 46 -15.85 17.44 -5.47
C ASP A 46 -15.16 16.21 -4.83
N HIS A 47 -13.91 15.92 -5.22
CA HIS A 47 -13.20 14.72 -4.76
C HIS A 47 -12.11 15.05 -3.74
N LYS A 48 -12.08 14.25 -2.66
CA LYS A 48 -11.00 14.32 -1.66
C LYS A 48 -9.92 13.30 -1.98
N ILE A 49 -8.70 13.79 -2.15
CA ILE A 49 -7.49 12.99 -2.28
C ILE A 49 -6.86 12.85 -0.90
N SER A 50 -6.68 11.62 -0.45
CA SER A 50 -6.03 11.29 0.82
C SER A 50 -4.84 10.39 0.56
N ILE A 51 -3.66 10.84 0.99
CA ILE A 51 -2.43 10.07 0.96
C ILE A 51 -2.34 9.30 2.28
N VAL A 52 -2.37 7.97 2.20
CA VAL A 52 -2.21 7.11 3.37
C VAL A 52 -0.77 6.60 3.36
N ARG A 53 0.02 7.01 4.35
CA ARG A 53 1.36 6.46 4.56
C ARG A 53 1.28 4.95 4.70
N GLY A 54 2.19 4.23 4.06
CA GLY A 54 2.28 2.79 4.20
C GLY A 54 2.50 2.37 5.66
N ARG A 55 2.03 1.18 6.00
CA ARG A 55 2.29 0.58 7.31
C ARG A 55 3.78 0.26 7.45
N ILE A 56 4.34 0.43 8.64
CA ILE A 56 5.71 0.02 8.94
C ILE A 56 5.80 -1.51 8.85
N ASN A 57 6.79 -2.00 8.12
CA ASN A 57 7.14 -3.41 8.06
C ASN A 57 8.04 -3.78 9.23
N TRP A 58 7.42 -4.14 10.36
CA TRP A 58 8.12 -4.46 11.60
C TRP A 58 9.07 -5.66 11.51
N ALA A 59 8.85 -6.57 10.56
CA ALA A 59 9.80 -7.66 10.31
C ALA A 59 11.11 -7.14 9.73
N ARG A 60 11.05 -6.14 8.83
CA ARG A 60 12.26 -5.46 8.32
C ARG A 60 12.96 -4.67 9.42
N VAL A 61 12.19 -3.99 10.29
CA VAL A 61 12.75 -3.28 11.46
C VAL A 61 13.47 -4.27 12.38
N ALA A 62 12.86 -5.40 12.74
CA ALA A 62 13.49 -6.40 13.61
C ALA A 62 14.78 -6.97 13.01
N LYS A 63 14.86 -7.09 11.68
CA LYS A 63 16.07 -7.53 10.98
C LYS A 63 17.20 -6.48 11.02
N ALA A 64 16.86 -5.19 10.95
CA ALA A 64 17.83 -4.09 11.01
C ALA A 64 18.29 -3.77 12.44
N TYR A 65 17.44 -4.04 13.43
CA TYR A 65 17.72 -3.85 14.86
C TYR A 65 17.60 -5.19 15.59
N PRO A 66 18.59 -6.08 15.47
CA PRO A 66 18.53 -7.39 16.12
C PRO A 66 18.55 -7.25 17.65
N ALA A 67 17.88 -8.18 18.35
CA ALA A 67 17.76 -8.16 19.81
C ALA A 67 19.12 -8.23 20.54
N GLN A 68 20.16 -8.78 19.91
CA GLN A 68 21.52 -8.86 20.46
C GLN A 68 22.15 -7.47 20.60
N ASP A 69 21.95 -6.60 19.62
CA ASP A 69 22.53 -5.25 19.59
C ASP A 69 21.58 -4.21 20.19
N PHE A 70 20.26 -4.46 20.13
CA PHE A 70 19.22 -3.54 20.58
C PHE A 70 18.21 -4.20 21.54
N PRO A 71 18.64 -4.84 22.64
CA PRO A 71 17.75 -5.56 23.55
C PRO A 71 16.65 -4.68 24.15
N GLN A 72 16.90 -3.38 24.30
CA GLN A 72 15.96 -2.39 24.82
C GLN A 72 14.67 -2.25 23.97
N LEU A 73 14.74 -2.60 22.68
CA LEU A 73 13.60 -2.53 21.76
C LEU A 73 12.67 -3.75 21.86
N TYR A 74 13.06 -4.79 22.59
CA TYR A 74 12.34 -6.07 22.61
C TYR A 74 11.62 -6.31 23.94
N LYS A 75 10.52 -7.06 23.90
CA LYS A 75 9.88 -7.69 25.07
C LYS A 75 10.42 -9.10 25.20
N GLN A 76 10.96 -9.40 26.39
CA GLN A 76 11.44 -10.74 26.73
C GLN A 76 12.42 -11.29 25.68
N GLU A 77 13.17 -10.41 24.99
CA GLU A 77 14.15 -10.72 23.93
C GLU A 77 13.61 -11.50 22.71
N ILE A 78 12.30 -11.80 22.65
CA ILE A 78 11.69 -12.66 21.62
C ILE A 78 10.92 -11.85 20.58
N SER A 79 10.32 -10.73 20.99
CA SER A 79 9.45 -9.93 20.11
C SER A 79 9.76 -8.45 20.17
N LEU A 80 9.84 -7.82 19.00
CA LEU A 80 10.04 -6.37 18.90
C LEU A 80 8.84 -5.64 19.51
N ASP A 81 9.11 -4.76 20.48
CA ASP A 81 8.11 -3.88 21.05
C ASP A 81 7.90 -2.67 20.13
N GLN A 82 6.88 -2.73 19.29
CA GLN A 82 6.58 -1.66 18.32
C GLN A 82 6.46 -0.29 18.99
N LYS A 83 5.85 -0.19 20.18
CA LYS A 83 5.70 1.08 20.88
C LYS A 83 7.03 1.66 21.34
N LYS A 84 7.96 0.80 21.79
CA LYS A 84 9.31 1.24 22.14
C LYS A 84 10.13 1.58 20.90
N ALA A 85 10.00 0.78 19.83
CA ALA A 85 10.63 1.07 18.56
C ALA A 85 10.19 2.44 18.02
N GLU A 86 8.89 2.79 18.10
CA GLU A 86 8.38 4.11 17.74
C GLU A 86 8.90 5.24 18.64
N ALA A 87 9.12 4.96 19.93
CA ALA A 87 9.63 5.96 20.88
C ALA A 87 11.16 6.17 20.76
N MET A 88 11.90 5.17 20.30
CA MET A 88 13.37 5.15 20.36
C MET A 88 14.05 5.26 18.99
N ILE A 89 13.36 4.90 17.91
CA ILE A 89 13.85 5.04 16.53
C ILE A 89 13.30 6.34 15.95
N ALA A 90 14.18 7.13 15.32
CA ALA A 90 13.76 8.38 14.70
C ALA A 90 12.65 8.14 13.65
N PRO A 91 11.59 8.96 13.61
CA PRO A 91 10.48 8.77 12.67
C PRO A 91 10.91 8.68 11.21
N ALA A 92 11.89 9.51 10.79
CA ALA A 92 12.45 9.48 9.44
C ALA A 92 13.09 8.13 9.10
N GLN A 93 13.73 7.48 10.08
CA GLN A 93 14.34 6.16 9.90
C GLN A 93 13.27 5.05 9.88
N LEU A 94 12.19 5.21 10.64
CA LEU A 94 11.03 4.31 10.56
C LEU A 94 10.30 4.40 9.22
N ASP A 95 10.30 5.59 8.60
CA ASP A 95 9.69 5.82 7.29
C ASP A 95 10.38 4.97 6.18
N GLU A 96 11.67 4.64 6.31
CA GLU A 96 12.39 3.73 5.39
C GLU A 96 11.84 2.29 5.37
N TYR A 97 11.16 1.89 6.45
CA TYR A 97 10.56 0.57 6.58
C TYR A 97 9.07 0.55 6.26
N ARG A 98 8.47 1.69 5.88
CA ARG A 98 7.07 1.71 5.47
C ARG A 98 6.88 1.05 4.11
N GLY A 99 5.71 0.42 3.95
CA GLY A 99 5.22 0.03 2.63
C GLY A 99 4.95 1.25 1.75
N GLU A 100 4.64 0.99 0.49
CA GLU A 100 4.30 2.06 -0.44
C GLU A 100 3.08 2.86 0.06
N PRO A 101 3.13 4.20 -0.01
CA PRO A 101 1.95 5.01 0.26
C PRO A 101 0.85 4.69 -0.76
N SER A 102 -0.40 4.78 -0.32
CA SER A 102 -1.55 4.57 -1.20
C SER A 102 -2.41 5.81 -1.28
N VAL A 103 -2.92 6.07 -2.48
CA VAL A 103 -3.82 7.20 -2.74
C VAL A 103 -5.26 6.71 -2.72
N SER A 104 -6.06 7.32 -1.84
CA SER A 104 -7.50 7.14 -1.78
C SER A 104 -8.20 8.37 -2.33
N ILE A 105 -9.17 8.16 -3.22
CA ILE A 105 -10.01 9.20 -3.79
C ILE A 105 -11.44 8.90 -3.32
N ARG A 106 -12.10 9.88 -2.72
CA ARG A 106 -13.49 9.79 -2.26
C ARG A 106 -14.32 10.90 -2.87
#